data_AF-A0A1V6F1Z3-F1
#
_entry.id   AF-A0A1V6F1Z3-F1
#
_cell.length_a   1.000
_cell.length_b   1.000
_cell.length_c   1.000
_cell.angle_alpha   90.00
_cell.angle_beta   90.00
_cell.angle_gamma   90.00
#
_symmetry.space_group_name_H-M   'P 1'
#
loop_
_entity.id
_entity.type
_entity.pdbx_description
1 polymer ?
#
loop_
_entity_poly.entity_id
_entity_poly.type
_entity_poly.pdbx_seq_one_letter_code
_entity_poly.pdbx_strand_id
1 'polypeptide(L)'
;MRISSALISLLLAAAFCCLPGAVNAFALTVEDLCAAMPPENGAAADALFNQVLAEGDALIFALCDRIGPPEDTPDAGARFALYGLAKHVVGPGRETHRVRVTRIFEVALNRAGHPDVRRFFMEQLRFCGDNTTIRVLEPYVCDPDVYDDAVRCIASLGGLQGLASILLVDCPDGPDKSASIQNALLGLNAQPYYSPEETGLSAELLAAMALPESVEDHQRIAALCRESLQKELKPHYAAMVLQTLARVAGMDALPELLQAVQSPHRAYAGAALRLVGGLAGEEVSSALSARLEEFNENVRPQVVVLLGKRDDPAARQAVRDALKHPVEEVRLAAYDAVTRRSDPALAGPLMDALARAESDSERQAVKAAFLRLPGLEAAMQQEMLNRPADPGAYTPAEKVLYLEIIRERQATAFREVAIALMNDPDDGVRRAACGALAAVGEPGDLAGLYQYQLAAAGESGAEAARTALAGLAVRLNLEEEAVTQATTRLAGASGEDAVRLLKTLGILGTPAALKALQDAAETIMFAAAPQEDQARALLETLSGWQGPEGGEALLALWQRLEEASVRLVALKQYIAHVRRSFKEPEQQRERLTAIEGLCKTDAERQEVAEVISRVSRKEN
;
A
#
# COMPACT_ATOMS: atom_id res chain seq x y z
N MET A 1 23.92 -15.86 -54.64
CA MET A 1 24.42 -16.74 -53.56
C MET A 1 25.40 -15.90 -52.75
N ARG A 2 25.07 -15.48 -51.52
CA ARG A 2 25.13 -16.24 -50.25
C ARG A 2 26.56 -16.78 -50.05
N ILE A 3 27.30 -16.42 -49.02
CA ILE A 3 27.13 -16.74 -47.58
C ILE A 3 27.99 -15.70 -46.80
N SER A 4 27.38 -14.77 -46.07
CA SER A 4 27.05 -14.80 -44.62
C SER A 4 28.03 -13.98 -43.77
N SER A 5 27.70 -12.69 -43.65
CA SER A 5 28.26 -11.66 -42.76
C SER A 5 27.84 -11.83 -41.28
N ALA A 6 27.65 -13.07 -40.83
CA ALA A 6 27.07 -13.40 -39.52
C ALA A 6 28.09 -13.46 -38.36
N LEU A 7 29.29 -12.88 -38.51
CA LEU A 7 30.36 -13.00 -37.50
C LEU A 7 30.95 -11.67 -37.01
N ILE A 8 30.41 -10.52 -37.44
CA ILE A 8 30.81 -9.20 -36.91
C ILE A 8 29.70 -8.56 -36.04
N SER A 9 28.49 -9.12 -36.06
CA SER A 9 27.35 -8.64 -35.26
C SER A 9 27.30 -9.20 -33.83
N LEU A 10 28.30 -9.98 -33.38
CA LEU A 10 28.29 -10.63 -32.06
C LEU A 10 29.22 -9.98 -31.02
N LEU A 11 29.85 -8.84 -31.31
CA LEU A 11 30.78 -8.16 -30.39
C LEU A 11 30.45 -6.68 -30.11
N LEU A 12 29.28 -6.20 -30.53
CA LEU A 12 28.80 -4.82 -30.27
C LEU A 12 27.36 -4.78 -29.69
N ALA A 13 26.91 -5.88 -29.10
CA ALA A 13 25.60 -6.03 -28.46
C ALA A 13 25.72 -6.36 -26.96
N ALA A 14 26.65 -5.70 -26.25
CA ALA A 14 26.86 -5.92 -24.81
C ALA A 14 27.09 -4.63 -24.00
N ALA A 15 26.57 -3.47 -24.43
CA ALA A 15 26.78 -2.22 -23.70
C ALA A 15 25.56 -1.28 -23.56
N PHE A 16 24.35 -1.68 -23.97
CA PHE A 16 23.19 -0.79 -23.85
C PHE A 16 21.90 -1.59 -23.59
N CYS A 17 21.67 -1.96 -22.34
CA CYS A 17 20.34 -2.23 -21.81
C CYS A 17 20.35 -2.10 -20.28
N CYS A 18 19.40 -1.30 -19.79
CA CYS A 18 18.94 -1.22 -18.40
C CYS A 18 19.82 -0.47 -17.39
N LEU A 19 19.80 0.86 -17.45
CA LEU A 19 19.72 1.66 -16.22
C LEU A 19 18.29 1.51 -15.67
N PRO A 20 18.08 0.92 -14.48
CA PRO A 20 16.86 1.17 -13.74
C PRO A 20 16.89 2.63 -13.30
N GLY A 21 15.73 3.30 -13.38
CA GLY A 21 15.58 4.69 -13.02
C GLY A 21 16.18 5.00 -11.66
N ALA A 22 16.99 6.06 -11.62
CA ALA A 22 17.21 6.83 -10.41
C ALA A 22 15.86 7.45 -10.02
N VAL A 23 15.04 6.66 -9.32
CA VAL A 23 14.17 7.22 -8.29
C VAL A 23 15.13 7.96 -7.37
N ASN A 24 14.88 9.24 -7.08
CA ASN A 24 15.49 9.87 -5.91
C ASN A 24 14.99 9.06 -4.70
N ALA A 25 15.70 7.99 -4.36
CA ALA A 25 15.57 7.32 -3.09
C ALA A 25 16.09 8.34 -2.08
N PHE A 26 15.16 9.05 -1.44
CA PHE A 26 15.51 9.77 -0.23
C PHE A 26 16.22 8.78 0.69
N ALA A 27 17.36 9.20 1.26
CA ALA A 27 18.10 8.39 2.21
C ALA A 27 17.15 7.98 3.34
N LEU A 28 17.09 6.68 3.65
CA LEU A 28 16.20 6.16 4.67
C LEU A 28 16.51 6.83 6.02
N THR A 29 15.54 7.53 6.60
CA THR A 29 15.73 8.20 7.89
C THR A 29 15.42 7.27 9.06
N VAL A 30 15.87 7.64 10.27
CA VAL A 30 15.52 6.92 11.51
C VAL A 30 14.02 6.96 11.72
N GLU A 31 13.38 8.10 11.44
CA GLU A 31 11.94 8.31 11.59
C GLU A 31 11.13 7.41 10.64
N ASP A 32 11.54 7.32 9.36
CA ASP A 32 10.89 6.46 8.38
C ASP A 32 10.99 4.98 8.79
N LEU A 33 12.17 4.58 9.26
CA LEU A 33 12.40 3.22 9.70
C LEU A 33 11.60 2.87 10.96
N CYS A 34 11.54 3.77 11.95
CA CYS A 34 10.74 3.58 13.16
C CYS A 34 9.24 3.54 12.87
N ALA A 35 8.75 4.39 11.94
CA ALA A 35 7.35 4.40 11.51
C ALA A 35 6.96 3.12 10.76
N ALA A 36 7.91 2.48 10.07
CA ALA A 36 7.72 1.21 9.38
C ALA A 36 7.75 -0.02 10.32
N MET A 37 7.89 0.17 11.63
CA MET A 37 7.89 -0.93 12.60
C MET A 37 6.50 -1.15 13.25
N PRO A 38 6.06 -2.42 13.40
CA PRO A 38 6.64 -3.64 12.85
C PRO A 38 6.32 -3.80 11.34
N PRO A 39 7.21 -4.43 10.54
CA PRO A 39 6.93 -4.67 9.13
C PRO A 39 5.69 -5.53 8.92
N GLU A 40 4.91 -5.24 7.87
CA GLU A 40 3.63 -5.91 7.59
C GLU A 40 3.76 -7.42 7.36
N ASN A 41 4.87 -7.86 6.77
CA ASN A 41 5.16 -9.25 6.44
C ASN A 41 6.67 -9.49 6.25
N GLY A 42 7.05 -10.75 6.05
CA GLY A 42 8.46 -11.14 5.88
C GLY A 42 9.14 -10.51 4.65
N ALA A 43 8.44 -10.34 3.53
CA ALA A 43 9.02 -9.74 2.33
C ALA A 43 9.27 -8.23 2.50
N ALA A 44 8.36 -7.53 3.18
CA ALA A 44 8.53 -6.13 3.56
C ALA A 44 9.71 -5.96 4.53
N ALA A 45 9.85 -6.87 5.51
CA ALA A 45 10.99 -6.90 6.42
C ALA A 45 12.31 -7.12 5.67
N ASP A 46 12.36 -8.08 4.74
CA ASP A 46 13.56 -8.36 3.96
C ASP A 46 14.00 -7.15 3.12
N ALA A 47 13.06 -6.51 2.41
CA ALA A 47 13.34 -5.33 1.60
C ALA A 47 13.86 -4.17 2.46
N LEU A 48 13.18 -3.87 3.57
CA LEU A 48 13.51 -2.78 4.46
C LEU A 48 14.89 -2.98 5.12
N PHE A 49 15.18 -4.15 5.67
CA PHE A 49 16.47 -4.38 6.33
C PHE A 49 17.63 -4.50 5.34
N ASN A 50 17.39 -4.97 4.10
CA ASN A 50 18.41 -4.89 3.06
C ASN A 50 18.74 -3.43 2.68
N GLN A 51 17.73 -2.55 2.68
CA GLN A 51 17.94 -1.13 2.49
C GLN A 51 18.74 -0.52 3.66
N VAL A 52 18.39 -0.84 4.92
CA VAL A 52 19.16 -0.40 6.10
C VAL A 52 20.63 -0.81 6.01
N LEU A 53 20.90 -2.05 5.56
CA LEU A 53 22.28 -2.53 5.40
C LEU A 53 23.05 -1.81 4.28
N ALA A 54 22.35 -1.26 3.28
CA ALA A 54 22.92 -0.46 2.21
C ALA A 54 23.22 1.00 2.64
N GLU A 55 22.42 1.57 3.55
CA GLU A 55 22.43 2.98 4.00
C GLU A 55 23.59 3.37 4.97
N GLY A 56 24.68 2.60 4.99
CA GLY A 56 25.86 2.92 5.80
C GLY A 56 25.68 2.76 7.32
N ASP A 57 26.77 2.90 8.09
CA ASP A 57 26.75 2.65 9.54
C ASP A 57 26.03 3.73 10.34
N ALA A 58 25.99 4.96 9.82
CA ALA A 58 25.45 6.13 10.49
C ALA A 58 23.98 5.94 10.89
N LEU A 59 23.17 5.32 10.01
CA LEU A 59 21.77 5.03 10.28
C LEU A 59 21.60 4.06 11.47
N ILE A 60 22.42 3.00 11.52
CA ILE A 60 22.35 1.98 12.58
C ILE A 60 22.83 2.57 13.91
N PHE A 61 23.86 3.42 13.90
CA PHE A 61 24.29 4.15 15.09
C PHE A 61 23.21 5.11 15.59
N ALA A 62 22.58 5.87 14.69
CA ALA A 62 21.51 6.79 15.06
C ALA A 62 20.30 6.05 15.67
N LEU A 63 19.97 4.84 15.18
CA LEU A 63 19.00 3.97 15.83
C LEU A 63 19.44 3.50 17.21
N CYS A 64 20.72 3.13 17.37
CA CYS A 64 21.25 2.73 18.68
C CYS A 64 21.16 3.88 19.70
N ASP A 65 21.39 5.12 19.26
CA ASP A 65 21.32 6.32 20.09
C ASP A 65 19.88 6.65 20.55
N ARG A 66 18.85 6.07 19.93
CA ARG A 66 17.44 6.17 20.34
C ARG A 66 17.07 5.26 21.51
N ILE A 67 17.97 4.35 21.90
CA ILE A 67 17.71 3.39 22.99
C ILE A 67 18.03 4.04 24.34
N GLY A 68 16.96 4.43 25.03
CA GLY A 68 17.02 5.03 26.37
C GLY A 68 16.62 4.09 27.53
N PRO A 69 16.84 4.54 28.77
CA PRO A 69 16.31 3.93 30.00
C PRO A 69 14.78 3.78 30.00
N PRO A 70 14.20 2.96 30.89
CA PRO A 70 12.74 2.75 30.95
C PRO A 70 11.96 3.96 31.47
N GLU A 71 12.61 4.86 32.20
CA GLU A 71 12.02 6.08 32.76
C GLU A 71 11.79 7.16 31.67
N ASP A 72 12.56 7.08 30.59
CA ASP A 72 12.29 7.82 29.36
C ASP A 72 11.23 7.09 28.54
N THR A 73 10.43 7.82 27.76
CA THR A 73 9.46 7.18 26.86
C THR A 73 10.25 6.29 25.86
N PRO A 74 10.17 4.94 25.94
CA PRO A 74 11.04 4.09 25.15
C PRO A 74 10.66 4.22 23.69
N ASP A 75 11.64 4.43 22.81
CA ASP A 75 11.39 4.40 21.37
C ASP A 75 11.12 2.96 20.92
N ALA A 76 9.84 2.59 20.93
CA ALA A 76 9.37 1.27 20.53
C ALA A 76 9.75 0.95 19.09
N GLY A 77 9.72 1.95 18.19
CA GLY A 77 10.12 1.79 16.79
C GLY A 77 11.60 1.41 16.66
N ALA A 78 12.48 2.15 17.34
CA ALA A 78 13.91 1.87 17.31
C ALA A 78 14.24 0.49 17.91
N ARG A 79 13.58 0.12 19.02
CA ARG A 79 13.72 -1.21 19.63
C ARG A 79 13.31 -2.34 18.67
N PHE A 80 12.17 -2.19 17.99
CA PHE A 80 11.72 -3.16 16.99
C PHE A 80 12.67 -3.24 15.78
N ALA A 81 13.16 -2.10 15.30
CA ALA A 81 14.07 -2.04 14.15
C ALA A 81 15.39 -2.75 14.44
N LEU A 82 16.03 -2.46 15.58
CA LEU A 82 17.30 -3.08 15.97
C LEU A 82 17.14 -4.60 16.23
N TYR A 83 16.04 -5.02 16.83
CA TYR A 83 15.73 -6.45 17.02
C TYR A 83 15.50 -7.18 15.69
N GLY A 84 14.73 -6.58 14.78
CA GLY A 84 14.51 -7.12 13.44
C GLY A 84 15.82 -7.23 12.67
N LEU A 85 16.66 -6.20 12.71
CA LEU A 85 17.97 -6.18 12.06
C LEU A 85 18.91 -7.25 12.62
N ALA A 86 18.97 -7.42 13.95
CA ALA A 86 19.77 -8.44 14.62
C ALA A 86 19.45 -9.86 14.12
N LYS A 87 18.16 -10.13 13.88
CA LYS A 87 17.70 -11.42 13.34
C LYS A 87 17.93 -11.55 11.84
N HIS A 88 17.72 -10.47 11.10
CA HIS A 88 17.85 -10.43 9.64
C HIS A 88 19.27 -10.79 9.18
N VAL A 89 20.30 -10.33 9.88
CA VAL A 89 21.70 -10.58 9.50
C VAL A 89 22.19 -12.00 9.75
N VAL A 90 21.42 -12.83 10.45
CA VAL A 90 21.79 -14.24 10.74
C VAL A 90 21.44 -15.18 9.59
N GLY A 91 20.72 -14.70 8.57
CA GLY A 91 20.39 -15.47 7.37
C GLY A 91 21.61 -15.88 6.54
N PRO A 92 21.51 -16.96 5.74
CA PRO A 92 22.62 -17.46 4.93
C PRO A 92 23.09 -16.42 3.90
N GLY A 93 24.40 -16.27 3.72
CA GLY A 93 25.00 -15.33 2.75
C GLY A 93 25.09 -13.89 3.24
N ARG A 94 24.84 -13.63 4.53
CA ARG A 94 24.89 -12.29 5.15
C ARG A 94 25.98 -12.19 6.23
N GLU A 95 26.99 -13.04 6.18
CA GLU A 95 28.04 -13.16 7.21
C GLU A 95 28.79 -11.84 7.42
N THR A 96 29.11 -11.12 6.33
CA THR A 96 29.75 -9.80 6.39
C THR A 96 28.86 -8.76 7.07
N HIS A 97 27.55 -8.78 6.78
CA HIS A 97 26.59 -7.88 7.42
C HIS A 97 26.41 -8.21 8.91
N ARG A 98 26.40 -9.49 9.27
CA ARG A 98 26.36 -9.95 10.66
C ARG A 98 27.54 -9.41 11.46
N VAL A 99 28.76 -9.57 10.95
CA VAL A 99 29.96 -9.05 11.62
C VAL A 99 29.86 -7.53 11.79
N ARG A 100 29.48 -6.81 10.73
CA ARG A 100 29.32 -5.36 10.74
C ARG A 100 28.32 -4.89 11.81
N VAL A 101 27.10 -5.41 11.81
CA VAL A 101 26.05 -5.06 12.79
C VAL A 101 26.47 -5.43 14.21
N THR A 102 27.11 -6.58 14.39
CA THR A 102 27.65 -7.02 15.69
C THR A 102 28.61 -5.98 16.28
N ARG A 103 29.56 -5.46 15.49
CA ARG A 103 30.49 -4.42 15.97
C ARG A 103 29.79 -3.14 16.37
N ILE A 104 28.75 -2.75 15.64
CA ILE A 104 27.96 -1.56 15.97
C ILE A 104 27.27 -1.73 17.32
N PHE A 105 26.65 -2.90 17.56
CA PHE A 105 26.00 -3.21 18.83
C PHE A 105 26.98 -3.32 19.99
N GLU A 106 28.18 -3.86 19.77
CA GLU A 106 29.25 -3.86 20.77
C GLU A 106 29.71 -2.44 21.13
N VAL A 107 29.82 -1.55 20.14
CA VAL A 107 30.14 -0.14 20.40
C VAL A 107 29.01 0.54 21.17
N ALA A 108 27.75 0.28 20.82
CA ALA A 108 26.59 0.83 21.53
C ALA A 108 26.50 0.31 22.97
N LEU A 109 26.74 -0.99 23.19
CA LEU A 109 26.84 -1.61 24.51
C LEU A 109 27.91 -0.94 25.39
N ASN A 110 29.10 -0.70 24.83
CA ASN A 110 30.19 -0.05 25.55
C ASN A 110 29.92 1.43 25.87
N ARG A 111 29.09 2.11 25.07
CA ARG A 111 28.67 3.50 25.32
C ARG A 111 27.49 3.60 26.28
N ALA A 112 26.76 2.51 26.50
CA ALA A 112 25.55 2.51 27.31
C ALA A 112 25.87 2.84 28.78
N GLY A 113 25.32 3.97 29.24
CA GLY A 113 25.46 4.42 30.63
C GLY A 113 24.46 3.79 31.61
N HIS A 114 23.39 3.16 31.11
CA HIS A 114 22.30 2.62 31.92
C HIS A 114 22.19 1.08 31.81
N PRO A 115 21.95 0.34 32.91
CA PRO A 115 21.84 -1.12 32.90
C PRO A 115 20.82 -1.68 31.90
N ASP A 116 19.63 -1.08 31.80
CA ASP A 116 18.62 -1.56 30.84
C ASP A 116 19.00 -1.37 29.38
N VAL A 117 19.77 -0.33 29.06
CA VAL A 117 20.29 -0.12 27.70
C VAL A 117 21.35 -1.18 27.39
N ARG A 118 22.23 -1.50 28.36
CA ARG A 118 23.20 -2.61 28.23
C ARG A 118 22.49 -3.94 28.02
N ARG A 119 21.46 -4.24 28.83
CA ARG A 119 20.63 -5.44 28.72
C ARG A 119 20.00 -5.59 27.35
N PHE A 120 19.45 -4.50 26.80
CA PHE A 120 18.88 -4.50 25.46
C PHE A 120 19.91 -4.90 24.38
N PHE A 121 21.12 -4.31 24.40
CA PHE A 121 22.15 -4.65 23.41
C PHE A 121 22.71 -6.06 23.61
N MET A 122 22.87 -6.52 24.86
CA MET A 122 23.23 -7.92 25.15
C MET A 122 22.20 -8.89 24.58
N GLU A 123 20.90 -8.56 24.65
CA GLU A 123 19.84 -9.36 24.04
C GLU A 123 19.95 -9.42 22.51
N GLN A 124 20.28 -8.31 21.84
CA GLN A 124 20.47 -8.29 20.39
C GLN A 124 21.71 -9.09 19.95
N LEU A 125 22.78 -8.99 20.73
CA LEU A 125 24.02 -9.72 20.51
C LEU A 125 23.83 -11.23 20.66
N ARG A 126 22.82 -11.73 21.38
CA ARG A 126 22.52 -13.17 21.40
C ARG A 126 22.11 -13.74 20.04
N PHE A 127 21.56 -12.90 19.15
CA PHE A 127 21.20 -13.33 17.80
C PHE A 127 22.38 -13.24 16.83
N CYS A 128 23.03 -12.08 16.80
CA CYS A 128 24.01 -11.75 15.77
C CYS A 128 25.47 -11.86 16.21
N GLY A 129 25.76 -11.87 17.51
CA GLY A 129 27.11 -11.87 18.07
C GLY A 129 27.94 -13.09 17.68
N ASP A 130 29.25 -12.98 17.79
CA ASP A 130 30.21 -14.04 17.46
C ASP A 130 31.17 -14.34 18.62
N ASN A 131 32.11 -15.26 18.44
CA ASN A 131 33.04 -15.66 19.50
C ASN A 131 33.90 -14.51 20.04
N THR A 132 34.10 -13.44 19.27
CA THR A 132 34.86 -12.28 19.75
C THR A 132 34.02 -11.38 20.66
N THR A 133 32.69 -11.39 20.50
CA THR A 133 31.73 -10.68 21.37
C THR A 133 31.83 -11.20 22.81
N ILE A 134 32.20 -12.47 23.01
CA ILE A 134 32.45 -13.03 24.35
C ILE A 134 33.47 -12.18 25.13
N ARG A 135 34.54 -11.72 24.46
CA ARG A 135 35.56 -10.85 25.08
C ARG A 135 35.03 -9.47 25.40
N VAL A 136 34.14 -8.94 24.57
CA VAL A 136 33.47 -7.65 24.83
C VAL A 136 32.57 -7.75 26.06
N LEU A 137 32.04 -8.94 26.35
CA LEU A 137 31.15 -9.19 27.48
C LEU A 137 31.89 -9.47 28.80
N GLU A 138 33.18 -9.81 28.76
CA GLU A 138 33.98 -10.14 29.95
C GLU A 138 33.91 -9.08 31.07
N PRO A 139 34.00 -7.76 30.79
CA PRO A 139 33.92 -6.74 31.84
C PRO A 139 32.57 -6.72 32.57
N TYR A 140 31.50 -7.12 31.89
CA TYR A 140 30.14 -7.07 32.43
C TYR A 140 29.81 -8.26 33.32
N VAL A 141 30.64 -9.32 33.33
CA VAL A 141 30.43 -10.50 34.19
C VAL A 141 30.63 -10.18 35.68
N CYS A 142 31.32 -9.08 35.99
CA CYS A 142 31.46 -8.58 37.37
C CYS A 142 30.62 -7.32 37.65
N ASP A 143 29.78 -6.88 36.70
CA ASP A 143 28.90 -5.72 36.88
C ASP A 143 27.62 -6.14 37.65
N PRO A 144 27.36 -5.61 38.85
CA PRO A 144 26.24 -6.04 39.69
C PRO A 144 24.87 -5.87 39.03
N ASP A 145 24.72 -4.95 38.08
CA ASP A 145 23.41 -4.64 37.48
C ASP A 145 23.10 -5.49 36.24
N VAL A 146 24.11 -6.11 35.61
CA VAL A 146 23.97 -6.81 34.32
C VAL A 146 24.76 -8.13 34.20
N TYR A 147 25.41 -8.61 35.27
CA TYR A 147 26.21 -9.85 35.22
C TYR A 147 25.43 -11.06 34.70
N ASP A 148 24.16 -11.20 35.09
CA ASP A 148 23.31 -12.31 34.69
C ASP A 148 23.01 -12.28 33.18
N ASP A 149 22.77 -11.08 32.63
CA ASP A 149 22.58 -10.87 31.19
C ASP A 149 23.86 -11.16 30.41
N ALA A 150 25.01 -10.73 30.93
CA ALA A 150 26.32 -11.00 30.34
C ALA A 150 26.62 -12.51 30.30
N VAL A 151 26.40 -13.23 31.42
CA VAL A 151 26.59 -14.69 31.50
C VAL A 151 25.68 -15.41 30.50
N ARG A 152 24.40 -15.04 30.39
CA ARG A 152 23.46 -15.63 29.42
C ARG A 152 23.86 -15.34 27.97
N CYS A 153 24.34 -14.13 27.69
CA CYS A 153 24.81 -13.75 26.37
C CYS A 153 26.04 -14.58 25.98
N ILE A 154 27.03 -14.68 26.88
CA ILE A 154 28.23 -15.51 26.69
C ILE A 154 27.86 -16.99 26.47
N ALA A 155 26.91 -17.52 27.23
CA ALA A 155 26.44 -18.90 27.06
C ALA A 155 25.77 -19.12 25.70
N SER A 156 24.95 -18.17 25.24
CA SER A 156 24.27 -18.24 23.94
C SER A 156 25.26 -18.23 22.78
N LEU A 157 26.39 -17.53 22.94
CA LEU A 157 27.41 -17.37 21.90
C LEU A 157 28.45 -18.50 21.89
N GLY A 158 28.95 -18.88 23.06
CA GLY A 158 30.08 -19.80 23.21
C GLY A 158 29.73 -21.17 23.78
N GLY A 159 28.46 -21.43 24.12
CA GLY A 159 28.04 -22.66 24.77
C GLY A 159 28.83 -22.95 26.06
N LEU A 160 29.15 -24.22 26.28
CA LEU A 160 29.97 -24.65 27.41
C LEU A 160 31.36 -23.99 27.42
N GLN A 161 31.92 -23.71 26.24
CA GLN A 161 33.25 -23.13 26.12
C GLN A 161 33.28 -21.65 26.55
N GLY A 162 32.23 -20.89 26.21
CA GLY A 162 32.06 -19.51 26.69
C GLY A 162 31.83 -19.44 28.20
N LEU A 163 31.08 -20.39 28.77
CA LEU A 163 30.91 -20.46 30.22
C LEU A 163 32.20 -20.86 30.95
N ALA A 164 32.97 -21.78 30.36
CA ALA A 164 34.27 -22.18 30.91
C ALA A 164 35.26 -20.99 30.97
N SER A 165 35.21 -20.05 30.01
CA SER A 165 36.11 -18.90 30.02
C SER A 165 35.84 -17.90 31.14
N ILE A 166 34.63 -17.91 31.71
CA ILE A 166 34.25 -16.99 32.79
C ILE A 166 34.13 -17.65 34.18
N LEU A 167 34.23 -18.98 34.24
CA LEU A 167 34.07 -19.77 35.48
C LEU A 167 35.10 -19.38 36.56
N LEU A 168 36.33 -19.07 36.15
CA LEU A 168 37.45 -18.76 37.04
C LEU A 168 37.73 -17.26 37.17
N VAL A 169 36.90 -16.40 36.56
CA VAL A 169 37.07 -14.95 36.67
C VAL A 169 36.65 -14.55 38.09
N ASP A 170 37.59 -14.04 38.87
CA ASP A 170 37.34 -13.54 40.23
C ASP A 170 36.74 -12.13 40.16
N CYS A 171 35.66 -11.89 40.91
CA CYS A 171 34.97 -10.60 40.98
C CYS A 171 35.02 -10.11 42.45
N PRO A 172 36.10 -9.45 42.89
CA PRO A 172 36.34 -9.15 44.31
C PRO A 172 35.22 -8.32 44.97
N ASP A 173 34.59 -7.46 44.19
CA ASP A 173 33.48 -6.58 44.59
C ASP A 173 32.15 -6.94 43.88
N GLY A 174 32.07 -8.11 43.24
CA GLY A 174 30.97 -8.50 42.37
C GLY A 174 30.03 -9.57 42.93
N PRO A 175 28.87 -9.79 42.28
CA PRO A 175 27.88 -10.78 42.70
C PRO A 175 28.37 -12.23 42.48
N ASP A 176 27.87 -13.16 43.30
CA ASP A 176 28.09 -14.59 43.05
C ASP A 176 27.35 -15.04 41.78
N LYS A 177 28.12 -15.28 40.73
CA LYS A 177 27.63 -15.72 39.42
C LYS A 177 27.45 -17.23 39.30
N SER A 178 27.74 -18.01 40.35
CA SER A 178 27.63 -19.47 40.32
C SER A 178 26.23 -19.93 39.92
N ALA A 179 25.20 -19.24 40.43
CA ALA A 179 23.80 -19.47 40.06
C ALA A 179 23.52 -19.12 38.59
N SER A 180 24.00 -17.99 38.09
CA SER A 180 23.83 -17.59 36.69
C SER A 180 24.53 -18.53 35.71
N ILE A 181 25.76 -18.97 36.04
CA ILE A 181 26.49 -19.96 35.25
C ILE A 181 25.75 -21.30 35.28
N GLN A 182 25.29 -21.74 36.45
CA GLN A 182 24.50 -22.97 36.57
C GLN A 182 23.19 -22.88 35.76
N ASN A 183 22.48 -21.76 35.81
CA ASN A 183 21.27 -21.52 35.02
C ASN A 183 21.55 -21.47 33.51
N ALA A 184 22.67 -20.89 33.10
CA ALA A 184 23.10 -20.88 31.71
C ALA A 184 23.50 -22.29 31.22
N LEU A 185 24.17 -23.09 32.06
CA LEU A 185 24.45 -24.51 31.80
C LEU A 185 23.17 -25.33 31.69
N LEU A 186 22.17 -25.04 32.54
CA LEU A 186 20.85 -25.63 32.48
C LEU A 186 20.13 -25.26 31.17
N GLY A 187 20.17 -24.00 30.75
CA GLY A 187 19.65 -23.54 29.46
C GLY A 187 20.32 -24.19 28.24
N LEU A 188 21.64 -24.43 28.30
CA LEU A 188 22.37 -25.20 27.28
C LEU A 188 22.00 -26.69 27.25
N ASN A 189 21.56 -27.22 28.39
CA ASN A 189 20.99 -28.56 28.54
C ASN A 189 19.45 -28.58 28.43
N ALA A 190 18.85 -27.52 27.89
CA ALA A 190 17.42 -27.34 27.66
C ALA A 190 16.51 -27.35 28.92
N GLN A 191 16.97 -26.79 30.04
CA GLN A 191 16.16 -26.48 31.22
C GLN A 191 15.75 -24.98 31.30
N PRO A 192 14.67 -24.61 32.02
CA PRO A 192 13.93 -23.37 31.82
C PRO A 192 14.67 -22.08 32.20
N TYR A 193 14.39 -21.01 31.44
CA TYR A 193 14.93 -19.65 31.58
C TYR A 193 14.39 -18.82 32.76
N TYR A 194 13.40 -19.32 33.51
CA TYR A 194 12.68 -18.60 34.56
C TYR A 194 12.66 -19.38 35.88
N SER A 195 12.64 -18.69 37.03
CA SER A 195 12.54 -19.34 38.34
C SER A 195 11.10 -19.33 38.90
N PRO A 196 10.76 -20.30 39.79
CA PRO A 196 9.48 -20.26 40.51
C PRO A 196 9.27 -19.00 41.34
N GLU A 197 10.33 -18.43 41.90
CA GLU A 197 10.31 -17.23 42.73
C GLU A 197 10.00 -15.98 41.90
N GLU A 198 10.56 -15.89 40.68
CA GLU A 198 10.33 -14.77 39.76
C GLU A 198 8.92 -14.79 39.17
N THR A 199 8.45 -15.99 38.82
CA THR A 199 7.23 -16.16 38.00
C THR A 199 5.99 -16.49 38.83
N GLY A 200 6.15 -17.00 40.05
CA GLY A 200 5.07 -17.61 40.83
C GLY A 200 4.59 -18.96 40.30
N LEU A 201 5.29 -19.55 39.32
CA LEU A 201 4.92 -20.82 38.68
C LEU A 201 5.69 -21.99 39.30
N SER A 202 5.13 -23.20 39.25
CA SER A 202 5.84 -24.38 39.74
C SER A 202 7.02 -24.74 38.83
N ALA A 203 8.08 -25.31 39.41
CA ALA A 203 9.23 -25.82 38.64
C ALA A 203 8.81 -26.85 37.57
N GLU A 204 7.81 -27.67 37.89
CA GLU A 204 7.20 -28.64 36.97
C GLU A 204 6.58 -27.95 35.74
N LEU A 205 5.82 -26.88 35.95
CA LEU A 205 5.21 -26.12 34.85
C LEU A 205 6.25 -25.37 34.02
N LEU A 206 7.26 -24.79 34.66
CA LEU A 206 8.37 -24.12 33.96
C LEU A 206 9.17 -25.12 33.11
N ALA A 207 9.39 -26.34 33.59
CA ALA A 207 10.00 -27.43 32.82
C ALA A 207 9.17 -27.79 31.58
N ALA A 208 7.85 -27.95 31.74
CA ALA A 208 6.93 -28.22 30.64
C ALA A 208 6.89 -27.08 29.59
N MET A 209 7.10 -25.83 30.01
CA MET A 209 7.22 -24.68 29.10
C MET A 209 8.52 -24.72 28.28
N ALA A 210 9.63 -25.10 28.90
CA ALA A 210 10.95 -25.14 28.27
C ALA A 210 11.10 -26.31 27.28
N LEU A 211 10.52 -27.46 27.60
CA LEU A 211 10.56 -28.67 26.76
C LEU A 211 9.14 -29.22 26.53
N PRO A 212 8.35 -28.60 25.63
CA PRO A 212 6.97 -29.04 25.39
C PRO A 212 6.87 -30.46 24.83
N GLU A 213 7.89 -30.92 24.11
CA GLU A 213 7.94 -32.27 23.52
C GLU A 213 8.19 -33.38 24.55
N SER A 214 8.72 -33.04 25.73
CA SER A 214 8.99 -34.01 26.80
C SER A 214 7.84 -34.13 27.80
N VAL A 215 6.70 -33.52 27.54
CA VAL A 215 5.54 -33.58 28.44
C VAL A 215 4.83 -34.92 28.24
N GLU A 216 4.96 -35.82 29.21
CA GLU A 216 4.27 -37.12 29.17
C GLU A 216 2.82 -37.01 29.71
N ASP A 217 2.62 -36.27 30.80
CA ASP A 217 1.32 -36.12 31.45
C ASP A 217 0.67 -34.76 31.13
N HIS A 218 -0.01 -34.71 29.98
CA HIS A 218 -0.70 -33.50 29.52
C HIS A 218 -1.83 -33.07 30.47
N GLN A 219 -2.50 -34.01 31.15
CA GLN A 219 -3.60 -33.70 32.08
C GLN A 219 -3.07 -33.02 33.35
N ARG A 220 -1.95 -33.52 33.88
CA ARG A 220 -1.27 -32.91 35.02
C ARG A 220 -0.82 -31.49 34.72
N ILE A 221 -0.16 -31.27 33.58
CA ILE A 221 0.28 -29.92 33.19
C ILE A 221 -0.93 -28.99 32.95
N ALA A 222 -2.01 -29.48 32.34
CA ALA A 222 -3.23 -28.70 32.17
C ALA A 222 -3.82 -28.26 33.53
N ALA A 223 -3.86 -29.14 34.52
CA ALA A 223 -4.33 -28.82 35.86
C ALA A 223 -3.45 -27.75 36.55
N LEU A 224 -2.12 -27.86 36.43
CA LEU A 224 -1.18 -26.86 36.95
C LEU A 224 -1.34 -25.50 36.27
N CYS A 225 -1.58 -25.48 34.95
CA CYS A 225 -1.88 -24.24 34.25
C CYS A 225 -3.16 -23.58 34.79
N ARG A 226 -4.25 -24.34 34.94
CA ARG A 226 -5.52 -23.83 35.46
C ARG A 226 -5.39 -23.28 36.88
N GLU A 227 -4.66 -23.99 37.75
CA GLU A 227 -4.37 -23.52 39.11
C GLU A 227 -3.56 -22.21 39.08
N SER A 228 -2.57 -22.12 38.19
CA SER A 228 -1.72 -20.93 38.06
C SER A 228 -2.48 -19.73 37.53
N LEU A 229 -3.42 -19.91 36.60
CA LEU A 229 -4.27 -18.84 36.05
C LEU A 229 -5.27 -18.26 37.06
N GLN A 230 -5.51 -18.94 38.19
CA GLN A 230 -6.32 -18.41 39.30
C GLN A 230 -5.50 -17.49 40.23
N LYS A 231 -4.17 -17.50 40.11
CA LYS A 231 -3.25 -16.67 40.90
C LYS A 231 -3.02 -15.32 40.22
N GLU A 232 -2.59 -14.33 40.98
CA GLU A 232 -2.20 -13.04 40.44
C GLU A 232 -0.82 -13.15 39.78
N LEU A 233 -0.81 -13.30 38.45
CA LEU A 233 0.40 -13.38 37.63
C LEU A 233 0.58 -12.09 36.82
N LYS A 234 1.83 -11.70 36.58
CA LYS A 234 2.12 -10.64 35.61
C LYS A 234 1.57 -11.05 34.23
N PRO A 235 1.02 -10.12 33.41
CA PRO A 235 0.31 -10.47 32.18
C PRO A 235 1.11 -11.32 31.17
N HIS A 236 2.43 -11.15 31.09
CA HIS A 236 3.28 -11.96 30.22
C HIS A 236 3.46 -13.40 30.73
N TYR A 237 3.58 -13.61 32.04
CA TYR A 237 3.60 -14.96 32.62
C TYR A 237 2.23 -15.65 32.48
N ALA A 238 1.14 -14.91 32.69
CA ALA A 238 -0.21 -15.44 32.42
C ALA A 238 -0.37 -15.88 30.95
N ALA A 239 0.15 -15.08 29.99
CA ALA A 239 0.14 -15.44 28.57
C ALA A 239 0.94 -16.72 28.27
N MET A 240 2.09 -16.92 28.93
CA MET A 240 2.88 -18.14 28.80
C MET A 240 2.13 -19.36 29.33
N VAL A 241 1.52 -19.24 30.52
CA VAL A 241 0.69 -20.32 31.11
C VAL A 241 -0.47 -20.67 30.18
N LEU A 242 -1.15 -19.66 29.63
CA LEU A 242 -2.26 -19.83 28.72
C LEU A 242 -1.84 -20.52 27.40
N GLN A 243 -0.67 -20.18 26.86
CA GLN A 243 -0.11 -20.86 25.69
C GLN A 243 0.20 -22.33 25.98
N THR A 244 0.79 -22.63 27.14
CA THR A 244 1.05 -24.01 27.55
C THR A 244 -0.24 -24.79 27.72
N LEU A 245 -1.26 -24.19 28.37
CA LEU A 245 -2.59 -24.80 28.51
C LEU A 245 -3.20 -25.15 27.15
N ALA A 246 -3.22 -24.19 26.21
CA ALA A 246 -3.75 -24.41 24.87
C ALA A 246 -3.01 -25.55 24.12
N ARG A 247 -1.70 -25.68 24.33
CA ARG A 247 -0.89 -26.75 23.72
C ARG A 247 -1.21 -28.13 24.29
N VAL A 248 -1.31 -28.25 25.62
CA VAL A 248 -1.50 -29.57 26.26
C VAL A 248 -2.96 -30.02 26.28
N ALA A 249 -3.91 -29.09 26.31
CA ALA A 249 -5.35 -29.37 26.42
C ALA A 249 -6.13 -29.11 25.13
N GLY A 250 -5.57 -28.41 24.13
CA GLY A 250 -6.23 -28.16 22.85
C GLY A 250 -7.59 -27.49 23.03
N MET A 251 -8.64 -28.13 22.49
CA MET A 251 -10.03 -27.64 22.59
C MET A 251 -10.55 -27.56 24.03
N ASP A 252 -10.06 -28.38 24.95
CA ASP A 252 -10.48 -28.36 26.36
C ASP A 252 -10.03 -27.10 27.10
N ALA A 253 -9.17 -26.27 26.49
CA ALA A 253 -8.75 -24.96 26.98
C ALA A 253 -9.64 -23.81 26.48
N LEU A 254 -10.62 -24.07 25.61
CA LEU A 254 -11.44 -23.03 24.98
C LEU A 254 -12.13 -22.10 26.02
N PRO A 255 -12.72 -22.59 27.13
CA PRO A 255 -13.32 -21.72 28.14
C PRO A 255 -12.34 -20.70 28.73
N GLU A 256 -11.13 -21.13 29.08
CA GLU A 256 -10.08 -20.29 29.64
C GLU A 256 -9.55 -19.27 28.62
N LEU A 257 -9.41 -19.69 27.37
CA LEU A 257 -9.00 -18.80 26.29
C LEU A 257 -10.04 -17.71 26.04
N LEU A 258 -11.33 -18.05 26.00
CA LEU A 258 -12.43 -17.08 25.83
C LEU A 258 -12.51 -16.09 27.01
N GLN A 259 -12.28 -16.57 28.23
CA GLN A 259 -12.18 -15.70 29.39
C GLN A 259 -10.98 -14.73 29.28
N ALA A 260 -9.82 -15.22 28.83
CA ALA A 260 -8.63 -14.40 28.66
C ALA A 260 -8.77 -13.33 27.56
N VAL A 261 -9.54 -13.61 26.49
CA VAL A 261 -9.89 -12.61 25.45
C VAL A 261 -10.65 -11.41 26.04
N GLN A 262 -11.40 -11.59 27.14
CA GLN A 262 -12.12 -10.51 27.82
C GLN A 262 -11.22 -9.66 28.73
N SER A 263 -9.95 -10.03 28.92
CA SER A 263 -9.05 -9.33 29.82
C SER A 263 -8.86 -7.86 29.42
N PRO A 264 -8.81 -6.91 30.38
CA PRO A 264 -8.45 -5.52 30.10
C PRO A 264 -6.97 -5.37 29.69
N HIS A 265 -6.12 -6.36 29.97
CA HIS A 265 -4.71 -6.34 29.59
C HIS A 265 -4.55 -6.72 28.11
N ARG A 266 -4.33 -5.71 27.26
CA ARG A 266 -4.23 -5.85 25.78
C ARG A 266 -3.27 -6.95 25.31
N ALA A 267 -2.09 -7.06 25.93
CA ALA A 267 -1.10 -8.08 25.57
C ALA A 267 -1.60 -9.50 25.87
N TYR A 268 -2.29 -9.70 27.00
CA TYR A 268 -2.85 -10.99 27.40
C TYR A 268 -4.08 -11.36 26.57
N ALA A 269 -5.01 -10.41 26.37
CA ALA A 269 -6.17 -10.61 25.49
C ALA A 269 -5.77 -10.88 24.04
N GLY A 270 -4.77 -10.17 23.51
CA GLY A 270 -4.24 -10.43 22.17
C GLY A 270 -3.55 -11.79 22.03
N ALA A 271 -2.81 -12.23 23.06
CA ALA A 271 -2.25 -13.57 23.10
C ALA A 271 -3.36 -14.65 23.11
N ALA A 272 -4.39 -14.46 23.93
CA ALA A 272 -5.54 -15.35 23.99
C ALA A 272 -6.27 -15.43 22.65
N LEU A 273 -6.53 -14.30 21.99
CA LEU A 273 -7.23 -14.27 20.71
C LEU A 273 -6.44 -15.01 19.61
N ARG A 274 -5.11 -14.88 19.58
CA ARG A 274 -4.25 -15.66 18.68
C ARG A 274 -4.34 -17.16 18.95
N LEU A 275 -4.35 -17.56 20.22
CA LEU A 275 -4.44 -18.96 20.62
C LEU A 275 -5.81 -19.56 20.24
N VAL A 276 -6.91 -18.84 20.51
CA VAL A 276 -8.26 -19.22 20.04
C VAL A 276 -8.26 -19.40 18.52
N GLY A 277 -7.64 -18.48 17.79
CA GLY A 277 -7.54 -18.57 16.33
C GLY A 277 -6.78 -19.78 15.80
N GLY A 278 -5.86 -20.34 16.60
CA GLY A 278 -5.15 -21.58 16.29
C GLY A 278 -5.95 -22.86 16.54
N LEU A 279 -7.10 -22.77 17.23
CA LEU A 279 -7.96 -23.92 17.46
C LEU A 279 -8.83 -24.23 16.23
N ALA A 280 -8.88 -25.50 15.86
CA ALA A 280 -9.77 -26.01 14.82
C ALA A 280 -11.17 -26.32 15.38
N GLY A 281 -12.18 -26.32 14.52
CA GLY A 281 -13.56 -26.70 14.88
C GLY A 281 -14.57 -25.56 14.79
N GLU A 282 -15.80 -25.89 14.40
CA GLU A 282 -16.93 -24.95 14.31
C GLU A 282 -17.38 -24.47 15.70
N GLU A 283 -17.11 -25.25 16.74
CA GLU A 283 -17.40 -24.94 18.13
C GLU A 283 -16.69 -23.65 18.59
N VAL A 284 -15.46 -23.42 18.11
CA VAL A 284 -14.71 -22.19 18.38
C VAL A 284 -15.43 -20.97 17.80
N SER A 285 -15.85 -21.08 16.53
CA SER A 285 -16.57 -20.01 15.84
C SER A 285 -17.91 -19.73 16.51
N SER A 286 -18.64 -20.78 16.88
CA SER A 286 -19.90 -20.68 17.60
C SER A 286 -19.74 -19.98 18.96
N ALA A 287 -18.71 -20.35 19.72
CA ALA A 287 -18.45 -19.78 21.04
C ALA A 287 -18.01 -18.30 20.95
N LEU A 288 -17.16 -17.95 19.98
CA LEU A 288 -16.77 -16.56 19.73
C LEU A 288 -17.98 -15.70 19.33
N SER A 289 -18.82 -16.22 18.43
CA SER A 289 -19.98 -15.50 17.91
C SER A 289 -21.04 -15.28 18.98
N ALA A 290 -21.31 -16.29 19.82
CA ALA A 290 -22.28 -16.21 20.91
C ALA A 290 -21.89 -15.16 21.97
N ARG A 291 -20.58 -14.96 22.17
CA ARG A 291 -20.03 -14.03 23.17
C ARG A 291 -19.59 -12.69 22.59
N LEU A 292 -19.90 -12.41 21.32
CA LEU A 292 -19.40 -11.24 20.61
C LEU A 292 -19.70 -9.94 21.38
N GLU A 293 -20.91 -9.80 21.94
CA GLU A 293 -21.31 -8.61 22.70
C GLU A 293 -20.67 -8.48 24.09
N GLU A 294 -20.17 -9.59 24.65
CA GLU A 294 -19.46 -9.58 25.94
C GLU A 294 -18.06 -8.97 25.82
N PHE A 295 -17.45 -9.02 24.62
CA PHE A 295 -16.14 -8.44 24.42
C PHE A 295 -16.21 -6.91 24.42
N ASN A 296 -15.13 -6.26 24.85
CA ASN A 296 -15.05 -4.80 24.82
C ASN A 296 -14.91 -4.28 23.37
N GLU A 297 -15.14 -2.98 23.18
CA GLU A 297 -15.13 -2.30 21.87
C GLU A 297 -13.86 -2.53 21.05
N ASN A 298 -12.70 -2.71 21.69
CA ASN A 298 -11.42 -2.93 21.01
C ASN A 298 -11.26 -4.37 20.53
N VAL A 299 -11.95 -5.32 21.15
CA VAL A 299 -11.80 -6.76 20.89
C VAL A 299 -12.86 -7.26 19.91
N ARG A 300 -14.09 -6.72 19.91
CA ARG A 300 -15.16 -7.17 18.98
C ARG A 300 -14.73 -7.16 17.51
N PRO A 301 -14.13 -6.09 16.98
CA PRO A 301 -13.71 -6.07 15.57
C PRO A 301 -12.64 -7.14 15.28
N GLN A 302 -11.72 -7.36 16.21
CA GLN A 302 -10.67 -8.38 16.06
C GLN A 302 -11.25 -9.81 16.05
N VAL A 303 -12.30 -10.06 16.84
CA VAL A 303 -13.03 -11.34 16.80
C VAL A 303 -13.71 -11.55 15.45
N VAL A 304 -14.33 -10.52 14.87
CA VAL A 304 -14.92 -10.61 13.52
C VAL A 304 -13.86 -10.87 12.45
N VAL A 305 -12.72 -10.18 12.49
CA VAL A 305 -11.59 -10.47 11.58
C VAL A 305 -11.10 -11.90 11.74
N LEU A 306 -11.02 -12.41 12.98
CA LEU A 306 -10.64 -13.79 13.23
C LEU A 306 -11.65 -14.77 12.61
N LEU A 307 -12.95 -14.54 12.81
CA LEU A 307 -14.01 -15.35 12.21
C LEU A 307 -13.94 -15.31 10.68
N GLY A 308 -13.61 -14.17 10.08
CA GLY A 308 -13.38 -14.03 8.63
C GLY A 308 -12.26 -14.89 8.05
N LYS A 309 -11.29 -15.30 8.88
CA LYS A 309 -10.19 -16.20 8.47
C LYS A 309 -10.58 -17.68 8.53
N ARG A 310 -11.75 -17.99 9.08
CA ARG A 310 -12.27 -19.36 9.23
C ARG A 310 -13.25 -19.69 8.11
N ASP A 311 -13.41 -20.98 7.83
CA ASP A 311 -14.21 -21.48 6.69
C ASP A 311 -15.32 -22.45 7.11
N ASP A 312 -15.75 -22.37 8.37
CA ASP A 312 -16.87 -23.14 8.90
C ASP A 312 -18.21 -22.36 8.82
N PRO A 313 -19.36 -23.05 8.84
CA PRO A 313 -20.68 -22.42 8.73
C PRO A 313 -20.97 -21.35 9.78
N ALA A 314 -20.63 -21.61 11.05
CA ALA A 314 -20.83 -20.65 12.14
C ALA A 314 -20.03 -19.36 11.91
N ALA A 315 -18.76 -19.45 11.49
CA ALA A 315 -17.94 -18.28 11.17
C ALA A 315 -18.53 -17.47 10.00
N ARG A 316 -18.96 -18.14 8.92
CA ARG A 316 -19.59 -17.46 7.78
C ARG A 316 -20.86 -16.71 8.17
N GLN A 317 -21.70 -17.33 9.01
CA GLN A 317 -22.92 -16.70 9.52
C GLN A 317 -22.59 -15.49 10.41
N ALA A 318 -21.59 -15.61 11.27
CA ALA A 318 -21.17 -14.52 12.14
C ALA A 318 -20.63 -13.30 11.38
N VAL A 319 -19.82 -13.52 10.32
CA VAL A 319 -19.39 -12.43 9.43
C VAL A 319 -20.59 -11.78 8.73
N ARG A 320 -21.55 -12.59 8.24
CA ARG A 320 -22.78 -12.09 7.63
C ARG A 320 -23.58 -11.22 8.59
N ASP A 321 -23.69 -11.61 9.85
CA ASP A 321 -24.41 -10.82 10.86
C ASP A 321 -23.62 -9.56 11.27
N ALA A 322 -22.29 -9.63 11.29
CA ALA A 322 -21.43 -8.49 11.58
C ALA A 322 -21.54 -7.37 10.51
N LEU A 323 -21.85 -7.70 9.25
CA LEU A 323 -22.07 -6.71 8.18
C LEU A 323 -23.22 -5.73 8.46
N LYS A 324 -24.15 -6.09 9.36
CA LYS A 324 -25.30 -5.27 9.77
C LYS A 324 -25.26 -4.88 11.25
N HIS A 325 -24.09 -5.01 11.88
CA HIS A 325 -23.93 -4.71 13.29
C HIS A 325 -24.14 -3.21 13.60
N PRO A 326 -24.73 -2.84 14.75
CA PRO A 326 -24.99 -1.43 15.09
C PRO A 326 -23.72 -0.56 15.19
N VAL A 327 -22.60 -1.15 15.62
CA VAL A 327 -21.29 -0.48 15.76
C VAL A 327 -20.52 -0.48 14.44
N GLU A 328 -20.10 0.70 13.96
CA GLU A 328 -19.40 0.89 12.67
C GLU A 328 -18.09 0.12 12.61
N GLU A 329 -17.29 0.13 13.67
CA GLU A 329 -16.00 -0.56 13.73
C GLU A 329 -16.13 -2.08 13.53
N VAL A 330 -17.25 -2.66 13.98
CA VAL A 330 -17.55 -4.07 13.79
C VAL A 330 -17.97 -4.35 12.33
N ARG A 331 -18.71 -3.42 11.70
CA ARG A 331 -19.05 -3.51 10.28
C ARG A 331 -17.81 -3.38 9.40
N LEU A 332 -16.91 -2.44 9.70
CA LEU A 332 -15.64 -2.26 9.01
C LEU A 332 -14.80 -3.55 9.06
N ALA A 333 -14.71 -4.18 10.24
CA ALA A 333 -14.07 -5.49 10.38
C ALA A 333 -14.77 -6.59 9.56
N ALA A 334 -16.10 -6.56 9.47
CA ALA A 334 -16.84 -7.50 8.64
C ALA A 334 -16.59 -7.28 7.14
N TYR A 335 -16.47 -6.04 6.68
CA TYR A 335 -16.05 -5.74 5.31
C TYR A 335 -14.63 -6.23 5.04
N ASP A 336 -13.70 -6.05 5.99
CA ASP A 336 -12.33 -6.59 5.87
C ASP A 336 -12.31 -8.13 5.84
N ALA A 337 -13.22 -8.78 6.57
CA ALA A 337 -13.39 -10.23 6.55
C ALA A 337 -13.90 -10.80 5.21
N VAL A 338 -14.43 -9.98 4.30
CA VAL A 338 -14.83 -10.44 2.96
C VAL A 338 -13.60 -10.65 2.08
N THR A 339 -13.35 -11.88 1.65
CA THR A 339 -12.17 -12.25 0.85
C THR A 339 -12.58 -12.94 -0.45
N ARG A 340 -11.59 -13.27 -1.28
CA ARG A 340 -11.80 -14.04 -2.53
C ARG A 340 -12.33 -15.47 -2.31
N ARG A 341 -12.37 -15.94 -1.06
CA ARG A 341 -12.93 -17.24 -0.67
C ARG A 341 -14.35 -17.13 -0.10
N SER A 342 -14.85 -15.92 0.11
CA SER A 342 -16.16 -15.70 0.69
C SER A 342 -17.28 -16.12 -0.25
N ASP A 343 -18.42 -16.48 0.32
CA ASP A 343 -19.63 -16.88 -0.40
C ASP A 343 -20.16 -15.71 -1.26
N PRO A 344 -20.34 -15.89 -2.59
CA PRO A 344 -20.96 -14.88 -3.46
C PRO A 344 -22.33 -14.39 -2.97
N ALA A 345 -23.06 -15.17 -2.18
CA ALA A 345 -24.32 -14.76 -1.53
C ALA A 345 -24.16 -13.64 -0.49
N LEU A 346 -22.96 -13.09 -0.29
CA LEU A 346 -22.74 -11.83 0.43
C LEU A 346 -23.01 -10.58 -0.42
N ALA A 347 -23.25 -10.71 -1.73
CA ALA A 347 -23.58 -9.57 -2.59
C ALA A 347 -24.80 -8.78 -2.06
N GLY A 348 -25.89 -9.48 -1.72
CA GLY A 348 -27.09 -8.86 -1.13
C GLY A 348 -26.81 -8.08 0.16
N PRO A 349 -26.21 -8.72 1.19
CA PRO A 349 -25.80 -8.03 2.41
C PRO A 349 -24.86 -6.84 2.19
N LEU A 350 -23.94 -6.91 1.21
CA LEU A 350 -23.06 -5.79 0.88
C LEU A 350 -23.81 -4.65 0.20
N MET A 351 -24.84 -4.94 -0.61
CA MET A 351 -25.72 -3.91 -1.19
C MET A 351 -26.52 -3.21 -0.08
N ASP A 352 -27.05 -3.97 0.88
CA ASP A 352 -27.76 -3.39 2.05
C ASP A 352 -26.82 -2.59 2.95
N ALA A 353 -25.55 -3.03 3.08
CA ALA A 353 -24.52 -2.28 3.77
C ALA A 353 -24.22 -0.95 3.09
N LEU A 354 -24.11 -0.95 1.75
CA LEU A 354 -23.87 0.28 1.00
C LEU A 354 -25.02 1.28 1.17
N ALA A 355 -26.27 0.80 1.16
CA ALA A 355 -27.46 1.63 1.36
C ALA A 355 -27.56 2.24 2.77
N ARG A 356 -26.95 1.58 3.77
CA ARG A 356 -26.91 2.07 5.16
C ARG A 356 -25.69 2.95 5.45
N ALA A 357 -24.64 2.88 4.64
CA ALA A 357 -23.37 3.53 4.94
C ALA A 357 -23.48 5.05 4.96
N GLU A 358 -23.24 5.66 6.13
CA GLU A 358 -23.37 7.10 6.33
C GLU A 358 -22.06 7.85 6.01
N SER A 359 -20.91 7.24 6.35
CA SER A 359 -19.58 7.83 6.17
C SER A 359 -18.96 7.45 4.81
N ASP A 360 -18.12 8.34 4.26
CA ASP A 360 -17.34 8.02 3.05
C ASP A 360 -16.36 6.86 3.30
N SER A 361 -15.80 6.78 4.51
CA SER A 361 -14.92 5.68 4.93
C SER A 361 -15.65 4.34 4.86
N GLU A 362 -16.87 4.27 5.40
CA GLU A 362 -17.68 3.05 5.36
C GLU A 362 -18.05 2.67 3.92
N ARG A 363 -18.48 3.65 3.11
CA ARG A 363 -18.76 3.43 1.68
C ARG A 363 -17.58 2.84 0.92
N GLN A 364 -16.36 3.35 1.15
CA GLN A 364 -15.15 2.82 0.53
C GLN A 364 -14.79 1.43 1.04
N ALA A 365 -15.01 1.14 2.33
CA ALA A 365 -14.81 -0.20 2.89
C ALA A 365 -15.77 -1.23 2.27
N VAL A 366 -17.06 -0.88 2.10
CA VAL A 366 -18.06 -1.72 1.42
C VAL A 366 -17.66 -1.96 -0.04
N LYS A 367 -17.22 -0.91 -0.76
CA LYS A 367 -16.68 -1.03 -2.11
C LYS A 367 -15.51 -2.01 -2.15
N ALA A 368 -14.53 -1.86 -1.27
CA ALA A 368 -13.37 -2.76 -1.20
C ALA A 368 -13.76 -4.22 -0.92
N ALA A 369 -14.81 -4.46 -0.13
CA ALA A 369 -15.39 -5.79 0.07
C ALA A 369 -16.00 -6.35 -1.22
N PHE A 370 -16.80 -5.57 -1.94
CA PHE A 370 -17.35 -5.97 -3.24
C PHE A 370 -16.25 -6.35 -4.24
N LEU A 371 -15.18 -5.57 -4.33
CA LEU A 371 -14.07 -5.82 -5.25
C LEU A 371 -13.33 -7.14 -4.96
N ARG A 372 -13.37 -7.62 -3.71
CA ARG A 372 -12.78 -8.90 -3.30
C ARG A 372 -13.73 -10.09 -3.47
N LEU A 373 -15.04 -9.86 -3.56
CA LEU A 373 -16.05 -10.91 -3.62
C LEU A 373 -15.95 -11.71 -4.93
N PRO A 374 -15.83 -13.06 -4.87
CA PRO A 374 -15.81 -13.89 -6.06
C PRO A 374 -17.19 -13.94 -6.72
N GLY A 375 -17.24 -14.14 -8.04
CA GLY A 375 -18.51 -14.29 -8.77
C GLY A 375 -19.44 -13.07 -8.71
N LEU A 376 -18.90 -11.89 -8.40
CA LEU A 376 -19.66 -10.67 -8.11
C LEU A 376 -20.75 -10.37 -9.14
N GLU A 377 -20.45 -10.46 -10.43
CA GLU A 377 -21.42 -10.11 -11.48
C GLU A 377 -22.67 -10.97 -11.44
N ALA A 378 -22.51 -12.29 -11.44
CA ALA A 378 -23.62 -13.22 -11.37
C ALA A 378 -24.41 -13.04 -10.06
N ALA A 379 -23.71 -12.84 -8.95
CA ALA A 379 -24.35 -12.61 -7.65
C ALA A 379 -25.17 -11.30 -7.65
N MET A 380 -24.59 -10.20 -8.11
CA MET A 380 -25.28 -8.90 -8.22
C MET A 380 -26.46 -8.97 -9.19
N GLN A 381 -26.35 -9.68 -10.31
CA GLN A 381 -27.47 -9.87 -11.24
C GLN A 381 -28.64 -10.59 -10.56
N GLN A 382 -28.38 -11.68 -9.83
CA GLN A 382 -29.40 -12.41 -9.09
C GLN A 382 -30.04 -11.54 -8.00
N GLU A 383 -29.22 -10.77 -7.28
CA GLU A 383 -29.70 -9.83 -6.26
C GLU A 383 -30.56 -8.72 -6.84
N MET A 384 -30.24 -8.23 -8.03
CA MET A 384 -30.99 -7.16 -8.68
C MET A 384 -32.39 -7.62 -9.14
N LEU A 385 -32.58 -8.92 -9.44
CA LEU A 385 -33.91 -9.49 -9.74
C LEU A 385 -34.89 -9.37 -8.55
N ASN A 386 -34.34 -9.33 -7.33
CA ASN A 386 -35.11 -9.29 -6.09
C ASN A 386 -35.21 -7.88 -5.50
N ARG A 387 -34.59 -6.88 -6.13
CA ARG A 387 -34.60 -5.48 -5.69
C ARG A 387 -35.55 -4.62 -6.53
N PRO A 388 -36.00 -3.46 -6.01
CA PRO A 388 -36.82 -2.53 -6.78
C PRO A 388 -36.10 -2.11 -8.07
N ALA A 389 -36.82 -2.15 -9.19
CA ALA A 389 -36.27 -1.85 -10.50
C ALA A 389 -36.02 -0.35 -10.75
N ASP A 390 -36.44 0.54 -9.85
CA ASP A 390 -36.33 1.99 -10.02
C ASP A 390 -34.90 2.48 -9.69
N PRO A 391 -34.13 2.98 -10.68
CA PRO A 391 -32.83 3.58 -10.43
C PRO A 391 -32.88 4.82 -9.52
N GLY A 392 -34.04 5.48 -9.42
CA GLY A 392 -34.30 6.58 -8.49
C GLY A 392 -34.31 6.17 -7.02
N ALA A 393 -34.36 4.87 -6.73
CA ALA A 393 -34.27 4.34 -5.37
C ALA A 393 -32.86 4.46 -4.77
N TYR A 394 -31.84 4.68 -5.59
CA TYR A 394 -30.45 4.82 -5.15
C TYR A 394 -30.03 6.28 -5.05
N THR A 395 -29.29 6.62 -4.00
CA THR A 395 -28.67 7.94 -3.85
C THR A 395 -27.59 8.17 -4.92
N PRO A 396 -27.24 9.42 -5.25
CA PRO A 396 -26.13 9.70 -6.17
C PRO A 396 -24.80 9.04 -5.74
N ALA A 397 -24.50 9.03 -4.43
CA ALA A 397 -23.30 8.40 -3.89
C ALA A 397 -23.28 6.88 -4.12
N GLU A 398 -24.41 6.20 -3.91
CA GLU A 398 -24.56 4.76 -4.17
C GLU A 398 -24.36 4.45 -5.66
N LYS A 399 -25.02 5.22 -6.54
CA LYS A 399 -24.90 5.06 -7.99
C LYS A 399 -23.45 5.19 -8.45
N VAL A 400 -22.75 6.23 -7.96
CA VAL A 400 -21.32 6.43 -8.26
C VAL A 400 -20.50 5.21 -7.84
N LEU A 401 -20.71 4.68 -6.63
CA LEU A 401 -19.95 3.51 -6.16
C LEU A 401 -20.26 2.24 -6.94
N TYR A 402 -21.52 1.99 -7.31
CA TYR A 402 -21.86 0.87 -8.18
C TYR A 402 -21.19 1.00 -9.56
N LEU A 403 -21.17 2.20 -10.15
CA LEU A 403 -20.50 2.47 -11.42
C LEU A 403 -18.98 2.30 -11.33
N GLU A 404 -18.38 2.70 -10.21
CA GLU A 404 -16.96 2.45 -9.95
C GLU A 404 -16.64 0.96 -9.78
N ILE A 405 -17.51 0.19 -9.10
CA ILE A 405 -17.38 -1.26 -8.98
C ILE A 405 -17.47 -1.90 -10.37
N ILE A 406 -18.43 -1.49 -11.20
CA ILE A 406 -18.57 -1.95 -12.60
C ILE A 406 -17.28 -1.69 -13.37
N ARG A 407 -16.74 -0.47 -13.27
CA ARG A 407 -15.50 -0.07 -13.95
C ARG A 407 -14.30 -0.90 -13.50
N GLU A 408 -14.08 -1.02 -12.19
CA GLU A 408 -12.89 -1.67 -11.63
C GLU A 408 -12.91 -3.19 -11.78
N ARG A 409 -14.11 -3.81 -11.78
CA ARG A 409 -14.26 -5.24 -12.06
C ARG A 409 -14.39 -5.56 -13.53
N GLN A 410 -14.56 -4.55 -14.39
CA GLN A 410 -14.89 -4.68 -15.81
C GLN A 410 -16.17 -5.51 -16.03
N ALA A 411 -17.20 -5.20 -15.24
CA ALA A 411 -18.43 -5.96 -15.19
C ALA A 411 -19.35 -5.69 -16.40
N THR A 412 -19.11 -6.38 -17.51
CA THR A 412 -19.82 -6.17 -18.78
C THR A 412 -21.32 -6.48 -18.68
N ALA A 413 -21.70 -7.36 -17.75
CA ALA A 413 -23.09 -7.65 -17.39
C ALA A 413 -23.95 -6.41 -17.08
N PHE A 414 -23.33 -5.32 -16.62
CA PHE A 414 -24.02 -4.09 -16.19
C PHE A 414 -23.82 -2.90 -17.14
N ARG A 415 -23.37 -3.16 -18.37
CA ARG A 415 -23.20 -2.11 -19.40
C ARG A 415 -24.47 -1.26 -19.58
N GLU A 416 -25.65 -1.88 -19.70
CA GLU A 416 -26.92 -1.16 -19.89
C GLU A 416 -27.25 -0.21 -18.72
N VAL A 417 -26.82 -0.56 -17.50
CA VAL A 417 -26.98 0.30 -16.33
C VAL A 417 -26.10 1.55 -16.47
N ALA A 418 -24.87 1.40 -16.94
CA ALA A 418 -23.98 2.54 -17.21
C ALA A 418 -24.57 3.45 -18.29
N ILE A 419 -25.11 2.89 -19.38
CA ILE A 419 -25.76 3.67 -20.46
C ILE A 419 -26.95 4.46 -19.90
N ALA A 420 -27.82 3.83 -19.13
CA ALA A 420 -28.99 4.49 -18.54
C ALA A 420 -28.60 5.67 -17.63
N LEU A 421 -27.54 5.50 -16.83
CA LEU A 421 -27.07 6.51 -15.87
C LEU A 421 -26.25 7.64 -16.50
N MET A 422 -25.94 7.60 -17.80
CA MET A 422 -25.33 8.74 -18.48
C MET A 422 -26.22 9.98 -18.47
N ASN A 423 -27.54 9.81 -18.37
CA ASN A 423 -28.53 10.91 -18.32
C ASN A 423 -29.04 11.23 -16.91
N ASP A 424 -28.36 10.76 -15.86
CA ASP A 424 -28.76 11.01 -14.47
C ASP A 424 -28.71 12.52 -14.13
N PRO A 425 -29.66 13.06 -13.34
CA PRO A 425 -29.62 14.47 -12.95
C PRO A 425 -28.34 14.87 -12.21
N ASP A 426 -27.66 13.95 -11.52
CA ASP A 426 -26.43 14.24 -10.80
C ASP A 426 -25.18 14.18 -11.68
N ASP A 427 -24.38 15.26 -11.65
CA ASP A 427 -23.14 15.40 -12.43
C ASP A 427 -22.07 14.35 -12.08
N GLY A 428 -22.00 13.92 -10.81
CA GLY A 428 -21.10 12.87 -10.36
C GLY A 428 -21.47 11.52 -10.95
N VAL A 429 -22.76 11.20 -10.95
CA VAL A 429 -23.30 9.96 -11.54
C VAL A 429 -23.02 9.90 -13.03
N ARG A 430 -23.31 10.97 -13.78
CA ARG A 430 -23.06 11.00 -15.24
C ARG A 430 -21.58 10.78 -15.58
N ARG A 431 -20.67 11.38 -14.80
CA ARG A 431 -19.22 11.18 -14.96
C ARG A 431 -18.79 9.74 -14.67
N ALA A 432 -19.27 9.18 -13.56
CA ALA A 432 -19.01 7.79 -13.21
C ALA A 432 -19.57 6.83 -14.28
N ALA A 433 -20.73 7.14 -14.86
CA ALA A 433 -21.38 6.35 -15.89
C ALA A 433 -20.56 6.32 -17.19
N CYS A 434 -20.07 7.48 -17.64
CA CYS A 434 -19.14 7.56 -18.77
C CYS A 434 -17.86 6.77 -18.48
N GLY A 435 -17.28 6.90 -17.28
CA GLY A 435 -16.09 6.15 -16.86
C GLY A 435 -16.30 4.63 -16.83
N ALA A 436 -17.47 4.17 -16.41
CA ALA A 436 -17.84 2.75 -16.46
C ALA A 436 -17.97 2.29 -17.92
N LEU A 437 -18.65 3.04 -18.78
CA LEU A 437 -18.82 2.70 -20.20
C LEU A 437 -17.48 2.65 -20.96
N ALA A 438 -16.51 3.49 -20.60
CA ALA A 438 -15.16 3.40 -21.13
C ALA A 438 -14.53 2.01 -20.86
N ALA A 439 -14.78 1.45 -19.67
CA ALA A 439 -14.23 0.15 -19.25
C ALA A 439 -15.02 -1.05 -19.78
N VAL A 440 -16.35 -0.98 -19.85
CA VAL A 440 -17.20 -2.14 -20.19
C VAL A 440 -17.94 -2.05 -21.53
N GLY A 441 -17.87 -0.91 -22.20
CA GLY A 441 -18.55 -0.67 -23.47
C GLY A 441 -18.05 -1.56 -24.61
N GLU A 442 -18.85 -1.62 -25.66
CA GLU A 442 -18.61 -2.32 -26.91
C GLU A 442 -18.53 -1.32 -28.09
N PRO A 443 -18.14 -1.74 -29.30
CA PRO A 443 -17.97 -0.83 -30.43
C PRO A 443 -19.19 0.05 -30.73
N GLY A 444 -20.41 -0.50 -30.53
CA GLY A 444 -21.66 0.23 -30.75
C GLY A 444 -21.87 1.45 -29.82
N ASP A 445 -21.17 1.52 -28.69
CA ASP A 445 -21.31 2.61 -27.72
C ASP A 445 -20.67 3.92 -28.15
N LEU A 446 -19.74 3.88 -29.12
CA LEU A 446 -19.07 5.09 -29.62
C LEU A 446 -20.09 6.11 -30.14
N ALA A 447 -21.11 5.65 -30.87
CA ALA A 447 -22.16 6.51 -31.40
C ALA A 447 -22.99 7.16 -30.27
N GLY A 448 -23.30 6.41 -29.21
CA GLY A 448 -24.02 6.88 -28.05
C GLY A 448 -23.23 7.92 -27.24
N LEU A 449 -21.92 7.69 -27.05
CA LEU A 449 -21.03 8.64 -26.39
C LEU A 449 -20.92 9.96 -27.17
N TYR A 450 -20.83 9.92 -28.50
CA TYR A 450 -20.89 11.13 -29.33
C TYR A 450 -22.22 11.86 -29.19
N GLN A 451 -23.34 11.14 -29.27
CA GLN A 451 -24.68 11.73 -29.14
C GLN A 451 -24.83 12.42 -27.79
N TYR A 452 -24.43 11.75 -26.72
CA TYR A 452 -24.48 12.30 -25.38
C TYR A 452 -23.55 13.52 -25.21
N GLN A 453 -22.31 13.46 -25.72
CA GLN A 453 -21.38 14.58 -25.67
C GLN A 453 -21.98 15.85 -26.31
N LEU A 454 -22.64 15.72 -27.45
CA LEU A 454 -23.26 16.84 -28.16
C LEU A 454 -24.54 17.32 -27.48
N ALA A 455 -25.32 16.42 -26.88
CA ALA A 455 -26.55 16.77 -26.15
C ALA A 455 -26.32 17.26 -24.71
N ALA A 456 -25.10 17.16 -24.17
CA ALA A 456 -24.81 17.47 -22.78
C ALA A 456 -25.15 18.93 -22.43
N ALA A 457 -25.82 19.13 -21.30
CA ALA A 457 -26.24 20.46 -20.83
C ALA A 457 -25.07 21.37 -20.38
N GLY A 458 -23.86 20.82 -20.22
CA GLY A 458 -22.66 21.58 -19.84
C GLY A 458 -21.36 20.82 -20.08
N GLU A 459 -20.23 21.53 -19.95
CA GLU A 459 -18.90 21.00 -20.32
C GLU A 459 -18.49 19.78 -19.49
N SER A 460 -18.85 19.68 -18.20
CA SER A 460 -18.50 18.53 -17.35
C SER A 460 -18.99 17.19 -17.93
N GLY A 461 -20.25 17.13 -18.38
CA GLY A 461 -20.81 15.94 -19.02
C GLY A 461 -20.17 15.66 -20.39
N ALA A 462 -19.98 16.71 -21.19
CA ALA A 462 -19.33 16.60 -22.49
C ALA A 462 -17.88 16.09 -22.38
N GLU A 463 -17.12 16.58 -21.40
CA GLU A 463 -15.74 16.17 -21.12
C GLU A 463 -15.65 14.73 -20.63
N ALA A 464 -16.58 14.31 -19.77
CA ALA A 464 -16.63 12.93 -19.31
C ALA A 464 -16.89 11.94 -20.44
N ALA A 465 -17.83 12.28 -21.33
CA ALA A 465 -18.14 11.50 -22.51
C ALA A 465 -16.99 11.47 -23.50
N ARG A 466 -16.33 12.62 -23.72
CA ARG A 466 -15.12 12.73 -24.55
C ARG A 466 -13.99 11.83 -24.05
N THR A 467 -13.75 11.84 -22.74
CA THR A 467 -12.73 10.99 -22.09
C THR A 467 -13.10 9.51 -22.20
N ALA A 468 -14.37 9.18 -21.96
CA ALA A 468 -14.86 7.80 -22.11
C ALA A 468 -14.75 7.29 -23.55
N LEU A 469 -15.01 8.14 -24.52
CA LEU A 469 -14.89 7.85 -25.94
C LEU A 469 -13.44 7.53 -26.33
N ALA A 470 -12.49 8.35 -25.89
CA ALA A 470 -11.07 8.08 -26.12
C ALA A 470 -10.62 6.78 -25.45
N GLY A 471 -11.02 6.56 -24.19
CA GLY A 471 -10.72 5.32 -23.45
C GLY A 471 -11.31 4.07 -24.10
N LEU A 472 -12.56 4.15 -24.57
CA LEU A 472 -13.23 3.07 -25.30
C LEU A 472 -12.52 2.79 -26.63
N ALA A 473 -12.20 3.83 -27.39
CA ALA A 473 -11.53 3.71 -28.68
C ALA A 473 -10.17 3.03 -28.54
N VAL A 474 -9.35 3.45 -27.57
CA VAL A 474 -8.05 2.82 -27.31
C VAL A 474 -8.20 1.37 -26.86
N ARG A 475 -9.11 1.08 -25.93
CA ARG A 475 -9.31 -0.29 -25.41
C ARG A 475 -9.74 -1.27 -26.50
N LEU A 476 -10.55 -0.81 -27.47
CA LEU A 476 -11.10 -1.63 -28.53
C LEU A 476 -10.36 -1.52 -29.87
N ASN A 477 -9.28 -0.74 -29.95
CA ASN A 477 -8.56 -0.41 -31.19
C ASN A 477 -9.48 0.19 -32.27
N LEU A 478 -10.32 1.15 -31.88
CA LEU A 478 -11.29 1.85 -32.73
C LEU A 478 -10.91 3.32 -32.97
N GLU A 479 -9.64 3.70 -32.81
CA GLU A 479 -9.21 5.10 -32.89
C GLU A 479 -9.46 5.70 -34.28
N GLU A 480 -9.19 4.95 -35.36
CA GLU A 480 -9.47 5.40 -36.72
C GLU A 480 -10.98 5.63 -36.96
N GLU A 481 -11.81 4.74 -36.44
CA GLU A 481 -13.26 4.88 -36.51
C GLU A 481 -13.73 6.09 -35.70
N ALA A 482 -13.21 6.26 -34.48
CA ALA A 482 -13.51 7.41 -33.63
C ALA A 482 -13.14 8.72 -34.33
N VAL A 483 -11.96 8.82 -34.95
CA VAL A 483 -11.54 10.01 -35.73
C VAL A 483 -12.45 10.25 -36.92
N THR A 484 -12.79 9.21 -37.67
CA THR A 484 -13.69 9.30 -38.83
C THR A 484 -15.06 9.81 -38.41
N GLN A 485 -15.59 9.28 -37.31
CA GLN A 485 -16.87 9.69 -36.74
C GLN A 485 -16.86 11.13 -36.21
N ALA A 486 -15.78 11.58 -35.57
CA ALA A 486 -15.61 12.98 -35.14
C ALA A 486 -15.56 13.93 -36.33
N THR A 487 -14.74 13.61 -37.33
CA THR A 487 -14.54 14.44 -38.53
C THR A 487 -15.82 14.57 -39.34
N THR A 488 -16.56 13.46 -39.50
CA THR A 488 -17.85 13.45 -40.20
C THR A 488 -18.88 14.33 -39.51
N ARG A 489 -18.96 14.26 -38.18
CA ARG A 489 -19.87 15.12 -37.39
C ARG A 489 -19.43 16.59 -37.42
N LEU A 490 -18.12 16.85 -37.40
CA LEU A 490 -17.56 18.20 -37.41
C LEU A 490 -17.93 18.94 -38.71
N ALA A 491 -17.95 18.26 -39.84
CA ALA A 491 -18.31 18.85 -41.14
C ALA A 491 -19.72 19.48 -41.17
N GLY A 492 -20.65 19.02 -40.32
CA GLY A 492 -22.01 19.57 -40.19
C GLY A 492 -22.25 20.35 -38.90
N ALA A 493 -21.25 20.46 -38.02
CA ALA A 493 -21.39 21.08 -36.71
C ALA A 493 -21.09 22.59 -36.76
N SER A 494 -21.63 23.33 -35.79
CA SER A 494 -21.33 24.75 -35.60
C SER A 494 -21.39 25.10 -34.11
N GLY A 495 -20.89 26.29 -33.75
CA GLY A 495 -20.90 26.78 -32.38
C GLY A 495 -20.25 25.80 -31.40
N GLU A 496 -20.94 25.51 -30.29
CA GLU A 496 -20.42 24.66 -29.21
C GLU A 496 -20.18 23.21 -29.65
N ASP A 497 -20.99 22.65 -30.55
CA ASP A 497 -20.84 21.28 -31.04
C ASP A 497 -19.53 21.10 -31.80
N ALA A 498 -19.17 22.09 -32.63
CA ALA A 498 -17.89 22.08 -33.34
C ALA A 498 -16.71 22.15 -32.35
N VAL A 499 -16.79 23.02 -31.33
CA VAL A 499 -15.79 23.12 -30.26
C VAL A 499 -15.63 21.78 -29.52
N ARG A 500 -16.74 21.12 -29.19
CA ARG A 500 -16.75 19.82 -28.51
C ARG A 500 -16.04 18.75 -29.35
N LEU A 501 -16.30 18.70 -30.66
CA LEU A 501 -15.70 17.73 -31.59
C LEU A 501 -14.20 18.00 -31.85
N LEU A 502 -13.79 19.27 -31.96
CA LEU A 502 -12.38 19.64 -32.05
C LEU A 502 -11.61 19.14 -30.82
N LYS A 503 -12.13 19.39 -29.62
CA LYS A 503 -11.55 18.86 -28.38
C LYS A 503 -11.51 17.32 -28.37
N THR A 504 -12.51 16.64 -28.96
CA THR A 504 -12.50 15.18 -29.09
C THR A 504 -11.35 14.68 -29.97
N LEU A 505 -11.09 15.31 -31.11
CA LEU A 505 -9.91 15.01 -31.94
C LEU A 505 -8.61 15.21 -31.14
N GLY A 506 -8.55 16.25 -30.32
CA GLY A 506 -7.41 16.50 -29.42
C GLY A 506 -7.12 15.35 -28.46
N ILE A 507 -8.15 14.83 -27.76
CA ILE A 507 -7.95 13.74 -26.78
C ILE A 507 -7.65 12.39 -27.43
N LEU A 508 -8.12 12.16 -28.66
CA LEU A 508 -7.80 10.94 -29.41
C LEU A 508 -6.31 10.88 -29.73
N GLY A 509 -5.68 12.02 -29.99
CA GLY A 509 -4.21 12.15 -30.00
C GLY A 509 -3.50 11.37 -31.11
N THR A 510 -4.22 10.81 -32.09
CA THR A 510 -3.62 10.02 -33.18
C THR A 510 -3.12 10.92 -34.32
N PRO A 511 -2.18 10.44 -35.16
CA PRO A 511 -1.76 11.17 -36.35
C PRO A 511 -2.93 11.49 -37.30
N ALA A 512 -3.92 10.60 -37.39
CA ALA A 512 -5.14 10.84 -38.15
C ALA A 512 -5.99 11.97 -37.54
N ALA A 513 -6.10 12.04 -36.21
CA ALA A 513 -6.78 13.14 -35.54
C ALA A 513 -6.06 14.49 -35.72
N LEU A 514 -4.72 14.50 -35.69
CA LEU A 514 -3.94 15.71 -35.97
C LEU A 514 -4.17 16.18 -37.41
N LYS A 515 -4.14 15.25 -38.37
CA LYS A 515 -4.43 15.54 -39.77
C LYS A 515 -5.86 16.09 -39.94
N ALA A 516 -6.84 15.52 -39.25
CA ALA A 516 -8.22 16.03 -39.26
C ALA A 516 -8.32 17.46 -38.70
N LEU A 517 -7.58 17.79 -37.64
CA LEU A 517 -7.52 19.17 -37.12
C LEU A 517 -6.87 20.13 -38.11
N GLN A 518 -5.80 19.72 -38.80
CA GLN A 518 -5.17 20.54 -39.84
C GLN A 518 -6.12 20.78 -41.01
N ASP A 519 -6.84 19.75 -41.45
CA ASP A 519 -7.83 19.87 -42.54
C ASP A 519 -9.03 20.73 -42.12
N ALA A 520 -9.47 20.64 -40.86
CA ALA A 520 -10.50 21.53 -40.32
C ALA A 520 -10.05 23.00 -40.24
N ALA A 521 -8.75 23.27 -40.04
CA ALA A 521 -8.24 24.64 -40.03
C ALA A 521 -8.43 25.34 -41.40
N GLU A 522 -8.38 24.60 -42.51
CA GLU A 522 -8.64 25.15 -43.86
C GLU A 522 -10.06 25.69 -43.99
N THR A 523 -11.04 25.01 -43.39
CA THR A 523 -12.45 25.40 -43.46
C THR A 523 -12.84 26.40 -42.38
N ILE A 524 -12.14 26.42 -41.24
CA ILE A 524 -12.45 27.27 -40.08
C ILE A 524 -11.71 28.62 -40.15
N MET A 525 -10.42 28.63 -40.47
CA MET A 525 -9.56 29.82 -40.39
C MET A 525 -9.29 30.45 -41.76
N PHE A 526 -9.17 29.63 -42.80
CA PHE A 526 -8.77 30.08 -44.15
C PHE A 526 -9.92 30.10 -45.16
N ALA A 527 -11.15 29.87 -44.71
CA ALA A 527 -12.34 30.05 -45.52
C ALA A 527 -12.64 31.54 -45.76
N ALA A 528 -13.52 31.83 -46.74
CA ALA A 528 -13.94 33.19 -47.06
C ALA A 528 -14.61 33.91 -45.88
N ALA A 529 -15.23 33.16 -44.95
CA ALA A 529 -15.79 33.65 -43.71
C ALA A 529 -15.23 32.83 -42.53
N PRO A 530 -14.15 33.29 -41.88
CA PRO A 530 -13.53 32.59 -40.76
C PRO A 530 -14.46 32.51 -39.54
N GLN A 531 -14.35 31.43 -38.77
CA GLN A 531 -15.18 31.16 -37.60
C GLN A 531 -14.34 31.31 -36.33
N GLU A 532 -14.34 32.51 -35.74
CA GLU A 532 -13.39 32.90 -34.66
C GLU A 532 -13.42 31.98 -33.43
N ASP A 533 -14.61 31.60 -32.94
CA ASP A 533 -14.75 30.73 -31.76
C ASP A 533 -14.18 29.32 -32.01
N GLN A 534 -14.43 28.78 -33.20
CA GLN A 534 -13.91 27.47 -33.60
C GLN A 534 -12.40 27.53 -33.87
N ALA A 535 -11.93 28.62 -34.46
CA ALA A 535 -10.51 28.87 -34.68
C ALA A 535 -9.76 28.88 -33.34
N ARG A 536 -10.28 29.59 -32.35
CA ARG A 536 -9.72 29.61 -31.00
C ARG A 536 -9.69 28.22 -30.37
N ALA A 537 -10.79 27.49 -30.42
CA ALA A 537 -10.87 26.13 -29.87
C ALA A 537 -9.89 25.17 -30.55
N LEU A 538 -9.70 25.28 -31.88
CA LEU A 538 -8.74 24.49 -32.64
C LEU A 538 -7.31 24.78 -32.19
N LEU A 539 -6.94 26.06 -32.06
CA LEU A 539 -5.60 26.46 -31.60
C LEU A 539 -5.33 26.00 -30.16
N GLU A 540 -6.32 26.14 -29.27
CA GLU A 540 -6.25 25.64 -27.89
C GLU A 540 -6.10 24.11 -27.85
N THR A 541 -6.79 23.39 -28.74
CA THR A 541 -6.69 21.93 -28.87
C THR A 541 -5.29 21.50 -29.32
N LEU A 542 -4.72 22.13 -30.35
CA LEU A 542 -3.36 21.84 -30.81
C LEU A 542 -2.30 22.22 -29.75
N SER A 543 -2.55 23.27 -28.97
CA SER A 543 -1.71 23.65 -27.82
C SER A 543 -1.73 22.58 -26.73
N GLY A 544 -2.90 21.95 -26.55
CA GLY A 544 -3.18 20.77 -25.74
C GLY A 544 -2.49 19.48 -26.15
N TRP A 545 -1.99 19.39 -27.38
CA TRP A 545 -1.56 18.13 -27.99
C TRP A 545 -0.38 17.49 -27.26
N GLN A 546 -0.43 16.16 -27.12
CA GLN A 546 0.67 15.37 -26.55
C GLN A 546 1.73 15.11 -27.63
N GLY A 547 2.94 15.64 -27.44
CA GLY A 547 4.04 15.51 -28.39
C GLY A 547 4.33 16.79 -29.18
N PRO A 548 5.50 16.87 -29.84
CA PRO A 548 5.96 18.08 -30.54
C PRO A 548 5.12 18.46 -31.78
N GLU A 549 4.39 17.51 -32.35
CA GLU A 549 3.66 17.65 -33.62
C GLU A 549 2.54 18.70 -33.52
N GLY A 550 1.95 18.88 -32.33
CA GLY A 550 0.97 19.95 -32.09
C GLY A 550 1.58 21.34 -32.20
N GLY A 551 2.80 21.53 -31.69
CA GLY A 551 3.57 22.76 -31.84
C GLY A 551 3.97 23.01 -33.29
N GLU A 552 4.36 21.97 -34.03
CA GLU A 552 4.67 22.07 -35.47
C GLU A 552 3.43 22.49 -36.28
N ALA A 553 2.27 21.89 -35.99
CA ALA A 553 1.01 22.26 -36.62
C ALA A 553 0.63 23.72 -36.31
N LEU A 554 0.74 24.15 -35.04
CA LEU A 554 0.50 25.55 -34.65
C LEU A 554 1.42 26.54 -35.36
N LEU A 555 2.71 26.21 -35.46
CA LEU A 555 3.70 27.03 -36.16
C LEU A 555 3.33 27.19 -37.64
N ALA A 556 2.97 26.09 -38.30
CA ALA A 556 2.56 26.10 -39.71
C ALA A 556 1.30 26.94 -39.95
N LEU A 557 0.31 26.85 -39.05
CA LEU A 557 -0.91 27.68 -39.11
C LEU A 557 -0.59 29.15 -38.88
N TRP A 558 0.18 29.47 -37.83
CA TRP A 558 0.54 30.84 -37.47
C TRP A 558 1.28 31.58 -38.59
N GLN A 559 2.19 30.92 -39.30
CA GLN A 559 2.93 31.53 -40.42
C GLN A 559 2.01 31.98 -41.58
N ARG A 560 0.90 31.27 -41.80
CA ARG A 560 -0.05 31.52 -42.89
C ARG A 560 -1.12 32.56 -42.55
N LEU A 561 -1.36 32.82 -41.27
CA LEU A 561 -2.34 33.82 -40.83
C LEU A 561 -1.86 35.24 -41.21
N GLU A 562 -2.79 36.10 -41.63
CA GLU A 562 -2.49 37.50 -41.97
C GLU A 562 -3.10 38.50 -40.99
N GLU A 563 -4.26 38.19 -40.40
CA GLU A 563 -4.94 39.06 -39.45
C GLU A 563 -4.16 39.11 -38.11
N ALA A 564 -3.81 40.33 -37.68
CA ALA A 564 -2.89 40.56 -36.58
C ALA A 564 -3.38 40.00 -35.23
N SER A 565 -4.69 40.12 -34.94
CA SER A 565 -5.26 39.65 -33.68
C SER A 565 -5.28 38.12 -33.58
N VAL A 566 -5.67 37.42 -34.65
CA VAL A 566 -5.70 35.95 -34.73
C VAL A 566 -4.28 35.39 -34.75
N ARG A 567 -3.34 36.07 -35.43
CA ARG A 567 -1.91 35.72 -35.37
C ARG A 567 -1.38 35.76 -33.94
N LEU A 568 -1.70 36.80 -33.17
CA LEU A 568 -1.26 36.91 -31.78
C LEU A 568 -1.85 35.80 -30.91
N VAL A 569 -3.11 35.40 -31.14
CA VAL A 569 -3.73 34.26 -30.44
C VAL A 569 -3.00 32.96 -30.76
N ALA A 570 -2.74 32.66 -32.04
CA ALA A 570 -2.04 31.45 -32.47
C ALA A 570 -0.61 31.38 -31.90
N LEU A 571 0.11 32.50 -31.90
CA LEU A 571 1.44 32.61 -31.28
C LEU A 571 1.40 32.29 -29.78
N LYS A 572 0.43 32.85 -29.04
CA LYS A 572 0.25 32.57 -27.60
C LYS A 572 -0.01 31.08 -27.35
N GLN A 573 -0.76 30.43 -28.22
CA GLN A 573 -1.00 28.98 -28.15
C GLN A 573 0.27 28.16 -28.44
N TYR A 574 1.07 28.55 -29.44
CA TYR A 574 2.38 27.93 -29.69
C TYR A 574 3.31 28.07 -28.48
N ILE A 575 3.40 29.26 -27.90
CA ILE A 575 4.21 29.51 -26.69
C ILE A 575 3.73 28.64 -25.53
N ALA A 576 2.42 28.55 -25.31
CA ALA A 576 1.84 27.70 -24.27
C ALA A 576 2.18 26.22 -24.48
N HIS A 577 2.12 25.74 -25.73
CA HIS A 577 2.54 24.39 -26.09
C HIS A 577 4.03 24.16 -25.78
N VAL A 578 4.92 25.05 -26.22
CA VAL A 578 6.37 24.93 -25.98
C VAL A 578 6.66 24.81 -24.48
N ARG A 579 6.02 25.64 -23.66
CA ARG A 579 6.20 25.61 -22.19
C ARG A 579 5.68 24.34 -21.53
N ARG A 580 4.67 23.69 -22.13
CA ARG A 580 4.08 22.44 -21.63
C ARG A 580 4.89 21.22 -22.07
N SER A 581 5.29 21.18 -23.33
CA SER A 581 5.92 20.02 -23.96
C SER A 581 7.42 19.91 -23.69
N PHE A 582 8.10 21.03 -23.44
CA PHE A 582 9.55 21.06 -23.18
C PHE A 582 9.83 21.52 -21.76
N LYS A 583 10.34 20.64 -20.89
CA LYS A 583 10.61 20.97 -19.48
C LYS A 583 11.88 21.78 -19.30
N GLU A 584 12.89 21.53 -20.14
CA GLU A 584 14.20 22.18 -20.06
C GLU A 584 14.12 23.64 -20.56
N PRO A 585 14.54 24.63 -19.76
CA PRO A 585 14.55 26.04 -20.17
C PRO A 585 15.33 26.30 -21.46
N GLU A 586 16.47 25.63 -21.67
CA GLU A 586 17.28 25.77 -22.89
C GLU A 586 16.49 25.36 -24.15
N GLN A 587 15.76 24.24 -24.08
CA GLN A 587 14.94 23.72 -25.18
C GLN A 587 13.74 24.63 -25.50
N GLN A 588 13.18 25.26 -24.47
CA GLN A 588 12.15 26.29 -24.64
C GLN A 588 12.75 27.52 -25.34
N ARG A 589 13.90 27.99 -24.86
CA ARG A 589 14.58 29.17 -25.42
C ARG A 589 14.94 28.96 -26.89
N GLU A 590 15.53 27.82 -27.23
CA GLU A 590 15.89 27.47 -28.61
C GLU A 590 14.68 27.61 -29.56
N ARG A 591 13.54 27.01 -29.20
CA ARG A 591 12.32 27.04 -30.00
C ARG A 591 11.70 28.43 -30.09
N LEU A 592 11.68 29.18 -28.99
CA LEU A 592 11.15 30.54 -28.97
C LEU A 592 12.03 31.52 -29.76
N THR A 593 13.35 31.35 -29.70
CA THR A 593 14.31 32.18 -30.47
C THR A 593 14.17 31.91 -31.96
N ALA A 594 13.94 30.65 -32.35
CA ALA A 594 13.77 30.25 -33.75
C ALA A 594 12.57 30.94 -34.45
N ILE A 595 11.58 31.41 -33.69
CA ILE A 595 10.38 32.05 -34.25
C ILE A 595 10.42 33.60 -34.22
N GLU A 596 11.44 34.23 -33.64
CA GLU A 596 11.54 35.70 -33.56
C GLU A 596 11.49 36.36 -34.95
N GLY A 597 12.23 35.80 -35.91
CA GLY A 597 12.28 36.28 -37.30
C GLY A 597 10.96 36.10 -38.07
N LEU A 598 10.01 35.35 -37.51
CA LEU A 598 8.71 35.09 -38.12
C LEU A 598 7.60 36.03 -37.60
N CYS A 599 7.89 36.84 -36.58
CA CYS A 599 6.94 37.80 -36.01
C CYS A 599 6.72 38.97 -36.98
N LYS A 600 5.46 39.22 -37.38
CA LYS A 600 5.10 40.30 -38.31
C LYS A 600 4.80 41.60 -37.57
N THR A 601 4.24 41.52 -36.37
CA THR A 601 3.75 42.66 -35.59
C THR A 601 4.62 42.94 -34.35
N ASP A 602 4.54 44.17 -33.84
CA ASP A 602 5.25 44.55 -32.61
C ASP A 602 4.71 43.82 -31.38
N ALA A 603 3.40 43.55 -31.34
CA ALA A 603 2.77 42.77 -30.27
C ALA A 603 3.32 41.33 -30.20
N GLU A 604 3.49 40.67 -31.35
CA GLU A 604 4.11 39.34 -31.41
C GLU A 604 5.57 39.38 -30.93
N ARG A 605 6.36 40.35 -31.41
CA ARG A 605 7.77 40.53 -30.99
C ARG A 605 7.88 40.75 -29.48
N GLN A 606 7.01 41.57 -28.91
CA GLN A 606 6.97 41.85 -27.48
C GLN A 606 6.63 40.59 -26.67
N GLU A 607 5.63 39.82 -27.09
CA GLU A 607 5.21 38.60 -26.40
C GLU A 607 6.33 37.54 -26.38
N VAL A 608 7.01 37.32 -27.51
CA VAL A 608 8.13 36.36 -27.60
C VAL A 608 9.30 36.82 -26.72
N ALA A 609 9.71 38.08 -26.81
CA ALA A 609 10.81 38.62 -26.02
C ALA A 609 10.54 38.54 -24.51
N GLU A 610 9.31 38.83 -24.09
CA GLU A 610 8.92 38.74 -22.68
C GLU A 610 9.04 37.29 -22.17
N VAL A 611 8.58 36.31 -22.94
CA VAL A 611 8.64 34.90 -22.53
C VAL A 611 10.08 34.39 -22.51
N ILE A 612 10.89 34.69 -23.52
CA ILE A 612 12.32 34.34 -23.55
C ILE A 612 13.04 34.90 -22.31
N SER A 613 12.76 36.16 -21.94
CA SER A 613 13.37 36.78 -20.76
C SER A 613 13.00 36.06 -19.45
N ARG A 614 11.75 35.58 -19.33
CA ARG A 614 11.26 34.86 -18.15
C ARG A 614 11.86 33.46 -18.05
N VAL A 615 12.05 32.78 -19.17
CA VAL A 615 12.70 31.46 -19.22
C VAL A 615 14.18 31.59 -18.80
N SER A 616 14.86 32.62 -19.30
CA SER A 616 16.29 32.88 -18.99
C SER A 616 16.53 33.26 -17.53
N ARG A 617 15.56 33.87 -16.84
CA ARG A 617 15.66 34.18 -15.39
C ARG A 617 15.50 32.97 -14.47
N LYS A 618 15.05 31.82 -14.97
CA LYS A 618 14.95 30.59 -14.18
C LYS A 618 16.22 29.73 -14.23
N GLU A 619 17.13 30.02 -15.17
CA GLU A 619 18.44 29.37 -15.30
C GLU A 619 19.50 30.01 -14.38
N ASN A 620 19.29 31.26 -13.96
CA ASN A 620 20.10 31.99 -12.98
C ASN A 620 19.47 31.92 -11.59
#